data_AF-A0A1I4JL47-F1
#
_entry.id   AF-A0A1I4JL47-F1
#
_cell.length_a   1.000
_cell.length_b   1.000
_cell.length_c   1.000
_cell.angle_alpha   90.00
_cell.angle_beta   90.00
_cell.angle_gamma   90.00
#
_symmetry.space_group_name_H-M   'P 1'
#
loop_
_entity.id
_entity.type
_entity.pdbx_description
1 polymer ?
#
loop_
_entity_poly.entity_id
_entity_poly.type
_entity_poly.pdbx_seq_one_letter_code
_entity_poly.pdbx_strand_id
1 'polypeptide(L)'
;MNAFKEQWIKYKIAEMRPEDILQYARVFGVPMMPEEAAVILHVVQTHSWSIDDASTHQPVFNAIQKNVSPETFQAVKQLYHQYMT
;
A
#
# COMPACT_ATOMS: atom_id res chain seq x y z
N MET A 1 9.77 3.85 -16.82
CA MET A 1 8.37 3.67 -17.27
C MET A 1 7.72 5.05 -17.40
N ASN A 2 6.54 5.20 -18.02
CA ASN A 2 5.95 6.51 -18.31
C ASN A 2 5.62 7.25 -17.00
N ALA A 3 6.22 8.42 -16.75
CA ALA A 3 5.93 9.27 -15.58
C ALA A 3 4.43 9.55 -15.42
N PHE A 4 3.68 9.55 -16.54
CA PHE A 4 2.23 9.62 -16.55
C PHE A 4 1.56 8.48 -15.76
N LYS A 5 2.03 7.23 -15.90
CA LYS A 5 1.47 6.06 -15.21
C LYS A 5 1.61 6.20 -13.70
N GLU A 6 2.79 6.60 -13.23
CA GLU A 6 3.03 6.80 -11.79
C GLU A 6 2.17 7.94 -11.24
N GLN A 7 2.10 9.07 -11.94
CA GLN A 7 1.25 10.21 -11.54
C GLN A 7 -0.23 9.83 -11.51
N TRP A 8 -0.69 9.04 -12.49
CA TRP A 8 -2.07 8.56 -12.50
C TRP A 8 -2.38 7.61 -11.33
N ILE A 9 -1.46 6.71 -10.99
CA ILE A 9 -1.61 5.82 -9.81
C ILE A 9 -1.62 6.64 -8.52
N LYS A 10 -0.69 7.59 -8.36
CA LYS A 10 -0.65 8.51 -7.20
C LYS A 10 -1.94 9.31 -7.08
N TYR A 11 -2.45 9.84 -8.19
CA TYR A 11 -3.73 10.54 -8.22
C TYR A 11 -4.88 9.64 -7.78
N LYS A 12 -4.93 8.40 -8.26
CA LYS A 12 -5.97 7.44 -7.85
C LYS A 12 -5.89 7.09 -6.36
N ILE A 13 -4.69 6.87 -5.83
CA ILE A 13 -4.48 6.62 -4.39
C ILE A 13 -4.89 7.83 -3.55
N ALA A 14 -4.71 9.05 -4.05
CA ALA A 14 -5.15 10.27 -3.35
C ALA A 14 -6.68 10.38 -3.25
N GLU A 15 -7.42 9.81 -4.21
CA GLU A 15 -8.90 9.77 -4.20
C GLU A 15 -9.47 8.60 -3.37
N MET A 16 -8.63 7.63 -2.99
CA MET A 16 -9.08 6.46 -2.25
C MET A 16 -9.43 6.79 -0.81
N ARG A 17 -10.33 5.98 -0.25
CA ARG A 17 -10.70 5.98 1.17
C ARG A 17 -10.29 4.66 1.83
N PRO A 18 -10.16 4.63 3.17
CA PRO A 18 -9.81 3.40 3.88
C PRO A 18 -10.75 2.21 3.58
N GLU A 19 -12.03 2.48 3.32
CA GLU A 19 -13.00 1.44 2.97
C GLU A 19 -12.67 0.74 1.65
N ASP A 20 -12.06 1.46 0.71
CA ASP A 20 -11.63 0.88 -0.57
C ASP A 20 -10.47 -0.11 -0.33
N ILE A 21 -9.54 0.22 0.57
CA ILE A 21 -8.45 -0.68 0.98
C ILE A 21 -9.00 -1.92 1.70
N LEU A 22 -9.98 -1.76 2.59
CA LEU A 22 -10.66 -2.89 3.22
C LEU A 22 -11.35 -3.79 2.20
N GLN A 23 -11.97 -3.21 1.17
CA GLN A 23 -12.60 -3.98 0.11
C GLN A 23 -11.56 -4.81 -0.66
N TYR A 24 -10.41 -4.22 -1.00
CA TYR A 24 -9.32 -4.98 -1.61
C TYR A 24 -8.78 -6.08 -0.68
N ALA A 25 -8.61 -5.77 0.60
CA ALA A 25 -8.17 -6.75 1.60
C ALA A 25 -9.10 -7.98 1.61
N ARG A 26 -10.42 -7.77 1.58
CA ARG A 26 -11.39 -8.88 1.48
C ARG A 26 -11.26 -9.69 0.19
N VAL A 27 -11.09 -9.02 -0.95
CA VAL A 27 -10.94 -9.69 -2.25
C VAL A 27 -9.69 -10.56 -2.29
N PHE A 28 -8.60 -10.11 -1.67
CA PHE A 28 -7.32 -10.82 -1.64
C PHE A 28 -7.14 -11.71 -0.40
N GLY A 29 -8.15 -11.83 0.47
CA GLY A 29 -8.09 -12.67 1.67
C GLY A 29 -7.12 -12.15 2.75
N VAL A 30 -6.85 -10.84 2.77
CA VAL A 30 -6.01 -10.19 3.79
C VAL A 30 -6.85 -9.89 5.03
N PRO A 31 -6.47 -10.41 6.22
CA PRO A 31 -7.19 -10.17 7.47
C PRO A 31 -6.90 -8.76 8.02
N MET A 32 -7.48 -7.74 7.39
CA MET A 32 -7.20 -6.33 7.69
C MET A 32 -8.33 -5.68 8.50
N MET A 33 -7.94 -4.96 9.55
CA MET A 33 -8.86 -4.13 10.35
C MET A 33 -9.04 -2.73 9.75
N PRO A 34 -10.17 -2.03 10.00
CA PRO A 34 -10.41 -0.69 9.47
C PRO A 34 -9.32 0.33 9.82
N GLU A 35 -8.78 0.25 11.02
CA GLU A 35 -7.71 1.14 11.49
C GLU A 35 -6.42 0.91 10.71
N GLU A 36 -6.09 -0.36 10.42
CA GLU A 36 -4.92 -0.72 9.62
C GLU A 36 -5.04 -0.25 8.18
N ALA A 37 -6.25 -0.34 7.60
CA ALA A 37 -6.53 0.16 6.25
C ALA A 37 -6.30 1.67 6.15
N ALA A 38 -6.75 2.43 7.16
CA ALA A 38 -6.53 3.87 7.23
C ALA A 38 -5.03 4.21 7.37
N VAL A 39 -4.31 3.46 8.21
CA VAL A 39 -2.86 3.60 8.38
C VAL A 39 -2.11 3.32 7.08
N ILE A 40 -2.41 2.21 6.40
CA ILE A 40 -1.75 1.84 5.14
C ILE A 40 -1.96 2.93 4.09
N LEU A 41 -3.21 3.36 3.92
CA LEU A 41 -3.54 4.42 2.96
C LEU A 41 -2.80 5.72 3.29
N HIS A 42 -2.82 6.14 4.55
CA HIS A 42 -2.13 7.34 5.01
C HIS A 42 -0.62 7.27 4.76
N VAL A 43 0.01 6.14 5.06
CA VAL A 43 1.44 5.94 4.82
C VAL A 43 1.77 6.05 3.33
N VAL A 44 1.00 5.38 2.47
CA VAL A 44 1.23 5.40 1.02
C VAL A 44 0.96 6.79 0.42
N GLN A 45 0.02 7.56 0.98
CA GLN A 45 -0.27 8.94 0.54
C GLN A 45 0.80 9.96 0.99
N THR A 46 1.42 9.75 2.14
CA THR A 46 2.35 10.73 2.74
C THR A 46 3.83 10.46 2.45
N HIS A 47 4.20 9.20 2.22
CA HIS A 47 5.59 8.84 1.94
C HIS A 47 5.89 8.98 0.45
N SER A 48 7.10 9.44 0.14
CA SER A 48 7.59 9.46 -1.24
C SER A 48 7.95 8.04 -1.68
N TRP A 49 7.38 7.61 -2.82
CA TRP A 49 7.70 6.36 -3.49
C TRP A 49 7.67 6.53 -5.01
N SER A 50 8.36 5.65 -5.73
CA SER A 50 8.34 5.54 -7.18
C SER A 50 8.26 4.08 -7.62
N ILE A 51 7.36 3.79 -8.56
CA ILE A 51 7.08 2.43 -9.04
C ILE A 51 8.34 1.77 -9.60
N ASP A 52 9.17 2.56 -10.27
CA ASP A 52 10.38 2.08 -10.95
C ASP A 52 11.59 1.97 -10.00
N ASP A 53 11.51 2.58 -8.81
CA ASP A 53 12.61 2.61 -7.84
C ASP A 53 12.21 1.87 -6.56
N ALA A 54 12.50 0.57 -6.55
CA ALA A 54 12.24 -0.30 -5.41
C ALA A 54 12.93 0.16 -4.11
N SER A 55 14.01 0.95 -4.18
CA SER A 55 14.68 1.48 -3.00
C SER A 55 13.78 2.44 -2.21
N THR A 56 12.84 3.12 -2.90
CA THR A 56 11.87 4.03 -2.31
C THR A 56 10.71 3.33 -1.60
N HIS A 57 10.52 2.03 -1.82
CA HIS A 57 9.44 1.26 -1.22
C HIS A 57 9.76 0.81 0.20
N GLN A 58 11.04 0.62 0.54
CA GLN A 58 11.45 0.15 1.86
C GLN A 58 11.01 1.11 3.01
N PRO A 59 11.14 2.44 2.89
CA PRO A 59 10.59 3.37 3.88
C PRO A 59 9.07 3.21 4.09
N VAL A 60 8.31 2.99 3.01
CA VAL A 60 6.86 2.75 3.08
C VAL A 60 6.56 1.48 3.87
N PHE A 61 7.25 0.37 3.55
CA PHE A 61 7.08 -0.89 4.27
C PHE A 61 7.46 -0.79 5.75
N ASN A 62 8.56 -0.09 6.07
CA ASN A 62 8.98 0.10 7.45
C ASN A 62 7.94 0.91 8.25
N ALA A 63 7.27 1.88 7.63
CA ALA A 63 6.21 2.66 8.26
C ALA A 63 4.94 1.83 8.46
N ILE A 64 4.54 1.01 7.47
CA ILE A 64 3.39 0.09 7.61
C ILE A 64 3.66 -0.92 8.73
N GLN A 65 4.81 -1.60 8.73
CA GLN A 65 5.15 -2.65 9.69
C GLN A 65 5.04 -2.21 11.15
N LYS A 66 5.31 -0.93 11.45
CA LYS A 66 5.24 -0.38 12.80
C LYS A 66 3.81 -0.17 13.32
N ASN A 67 2.83 -0.08 12.43
CA ASN A 67 1.49 0.39 12.74
C ASN A 67 0.38 -0.62 12.39
N VAL A 68 0.73 -1.76 11.79
CA VAL A 68 -0.22 -2.83 11.47
C VAL A 68 0.23 -4.14 12.11
N SER A 69 -0.69 -5.09 12.21
CA SER A 69 -0.41 -6.43 12.71
C SER A 69 0.59 -7.18 11.81
N PRO A 70 1.37 -8.12 12.37
CA PRO A 70 2.30 -8.93 11.59
C PRO A 70 1.62 -9.69 10.44
N GLU A 71 0.40 -10.18 10.65
CA GLU A 71 -0.38 -10.92 9.67
C GLU A 71 -0.76 -10.04 8.47
N THR A 72 -1.34 -8.87 8.72
CA THR A 72 -1.64 -7.87 7.69
C THR A 72 -0.38 -7.47 6.93
N PHE A 73 0.73 -7.21 7.65
CA PHE A 73 1.99 -6.83 7.01
C PHE A 73 2.54 -7.91 6.07
N GLN A 74 2.54 -9.18 6.50
CA GLN A 74 3.01 -10.28 5.66
C GLN A 74 2.16 -10.43 4.40
N ALA A 75 0.84 -10.35 4.52
CA ALA A 75 -0.07 -10.45 3.38
C ALA A 75 0.12 -9.28 2.39
N VAL A 76 0.26 -8.04 2.88
CA VAL A 76 0.56 -6.87 2.04
C VAL A 76 1.91 -7.05 1.31
N LYS A 77 2.93 -7.55 2.01
CA LYS A 77 4.25 -7.81 1.42
C LYS A 77 4.21 -8.89 0.34
N GLN A 78 3.43 -9.95 0.53
CA GLN A 78 3.21 -11.00 -0.46
C GLN A 78 2.52 -10.46 -1.71
N LEU A 79 1.45 -9.68 -1.55
CA LEU A 79 0.76 -9.03 -2.67
C LEU A 79 1.70 -8.10 -3.44
N TYR A 80 2.49 -7.29 -2.74
CA TYR A 80 3.49 -6.46 -3.38
C TYR A 80 4.47 -7.31 -4.21
N HIS A 81 4.99 -8.41 -3.65
CA HIS A 81 5.92 -9.27 -4.38
C HIS A 81 5.28 -9.86 -5.64
N GLN A 82 4.02 -10.27 -5.57
CA GLN A 82 3.29 -10.88 -6.68
C GLN A 82 3.02 -9.92 -7.85
N TYR A 83 2.81 -8.62 -7.59
CA TYR A 83 2.38 -7.66 -8.61
C TYR A 83 3.45 -6.66 -9.04
N MET A 84 4.52 -6.49 -8.27
CA MET A 84 5.55 -5.46 -8.49
C MET A 84 6.96 -6.02 -8.70
N THR A 85 7.15 -7.34 -8.60
CA THR A 85 8.42 -8.05 -8.84
C THR A 85 8.23 -9.14 -9.88
#